data_AF-A0A2R6MHA5-F1
#
_entry.id   AF-A0A2R6MHA5-F1
#
_cell.length_a   1.000
_cell.length_b   1.000
_cell.length_c   1.000
_cell.angle_alpha   90.00
_cell.angle_beta   90.00
_cell.angle_gamma   90.00
#
_symmetry.space_group_name_H-M   'P 1'
#
loop_
_entity.id
_entity.type
_entity.pdbx_description
1 polymer ?
#
loop_
_entity_poly.entity_id
_entity_poly.type
_entity_poly.pdbx_seq_one_letter_code
_entity_poly.pdbx_strand_id
1 'polypeptide(L)'
;MNSAVEITEREGRYTARDAATGLTGEGATRATALLSLAGALQLVEDADTDPTDRQRQLRQLATETRTRFEDADTDETAVEEAIRWARSG
;
A
#
# COMPACT_ATOMS: atom_id res chain seq x y z
N MET A 1 -23.40 1.61 -7.01
CA MET A 1 -22.27 2.57 -6.94
C MET A 1 -21.45 2.40 -8.20
N ASN A 2 -21.21 3.47 -8.95
CA ASN A 2 -20.44 3.42 -10.20
C ASN A 2 -19.02 3.91 -9.86
N SER A 3 -18.07 2.99 -9.70
CA SER A 3 -16.66 3.31 -9.39
C SER A 3 -15.96 3.69 -10.69
N ALA A 4 -16.28 4.86 -11.22
CA ALA A 4 -15.70 5.37 -12.45
C ALA A 4 -14.50 6.26 -12.11
N VAL A 5 -13.32 5.89 -12.61
CA VAL A 5 -12.14 6.74 -12.60
C VAL A 5 -12.06 7.48 -13.92
N GLU A 6 -12.03 8.81 -13.86
CA GLU A 6 -11.84 9.68 -15.02
C GLU A 6 -10.36 10.01 -15.18
N ILE A 7 -9.82 9.86 -16.39
CA ILE A 7 -8.43 10.22 -16.69
C ILE A 7 -8.44 11.37 -17.70
N THR A 8 -7.80 12.47 -17.32
CA THR A 8 -7.61 13.63 -18.19
C THR A 8 -6.12 13.86 -18.45
N GLU A 9 -5.80 14.34 -19.65
CA GLU A 9 -4.44 14.71 -20.04
C GLU A 9 -4.39 16.20 -20.31
N ARG A 10 -3.41 16.89 -19.72
CA ARG A 10 -3.16 18.31 -19.96
C ARG A 10 -1.66 18.57 -19.93
N GLU A 11 -1.14 19.21 -20.97
CA GLU A 11 0.28 19.61 -21.07
C GLU A 11 1.26 18.42 -20.86
N GLY A 12 0.91 17.23 -21.35
CA GLY A 12 1.73 16.02 -21.21
C GLY A 12 1.72 15.40 -19.80
N ARG A 13 0.84 15.88 -18.91
CA ARG A 13 0.58 15.26 -17.60
C ARG A 13 -0.81 14.63 -17.57
N TYR A 14 -0.91 13.52 -16.87
CA TYR A 14 -2.14 12.77 -16.66
C TYR A 14 -2.65 13.01 -15.25
N THR A 15 -3.96 13.23 -15.12
CA THR A 15 -4.68 13.31 -13.85
C THR A 15 -5.76 12.26 -13.84
N ALA A 16 -5.71 11.33 -12.89
CA ALA A 16 -6.75 10.35 -12.62
C ALA A 16 -7.60 10.86 -11.45
N ARG A 17 -8.92 10.87 -11.60
CA ARG A 17 -9.87 11.32 -10.58
C ARG A 17 -10.88 10.22 -10.30
N ASP A 18 -11.06 9.88 -9.03
CA ASP A 18 -12.15 9.01 -8.62
C ASP A 18 -13.44 9.82 -8.46
N ALA A 19 -14.51 9.42 -9.16
CA ALA A 19 -15.78 10.16 -9.14
C ALA A 19 -16.54 10.01 -7.81
N ALA A 20 -16.28 8.95 -7.05
CA ALA A 20 -16.99 8.68 -5.79
C ALA A 20 -16.44 9.52 -4.63
N THR A 21 -15.12 9.64 -4.53
CA THR A 21 -14.42 10.34 -3.45
C THR A 21 -13.95 11.75 -3.84
N GLY A 22 -13.85 12.02 -5.14
CA GLY A 22 -13.27 13.26 -5.66
C GLY A 22 -11.75 13.34 -5.56
N LEU A 23 -11.07 12.31 -5.05
CA LEU A 23 -9.62 12.26 -4.95
C LEU A 23 -8.96 12.19 -6.32
N THR A 24 -7.74 12.70 -6.39
CA THR A 24 -6.96 12.81 -7.63
C THR A 24 -5.55 12.28 -7.45
N GLY A 25 -5.03 11.60 -8.47
CA GLY A 25 -3.63 11.26 -8.62
C GLY A 25 -3.06 11.81 -9.92
N GLU A 26 -1.81 12.26 -9.89
CA GLU A 26 -1.14 12.84 -11.05
C GLU A 26 0.08 12.04 -11.47
N GLY A 27 0.43 12.08 -12.77
CA GLY A 27 1.62 11.42 -13.28
C GLY A 27 2.01 11.84 -14.69
N ALA A 28 3.25 11.56 -15.07
CA ALA A 28 3.72 11.75 -16.45
C ALA A 28 3.14 10.72 -17.43
N THR A 29 2.52 9.66 -16.91
CA THR A 29 1.84 8.62 -17.67
C THR A 29 0.50 8.27 -17.00
N ARG A 30 -0.40 7.64 -17.74
CA ARG A 30 -1.66 7.12 -17.17
C ARG A 30 -1.42 6.18 -15.98
N ALA A 31 -0.40 5.31 -16.09
CA ALA A 31 -0.06 4.36 -15.03
C ALA A 31 0.41 5.07 -13.75
N THR A 32 1.23 6.11 -13.88
CA THR A 32 1.72 6.87 -12.72
C THR A 32 0.62 7.69 -12.07
N ALA A 33 -0.29 8.28 -12.85
CA ALA A 33 -1.47 8.97 -12.32
C ALA A 33 -2.40 8.03 -11.54
N LEU A 34 -2.61 6.81 -12.04
CA LEU A 34 -3.39 5.78 -11.35
C LEU A 34 -2.72 5.27 -10.08
N LEU A 35 -1.40 5.04 -10.10
CA LEU A 35 -0.65 4.67 -8.89
C LEU A 35 -0.73 5.76 -7.81
N SER A 36 -0.61 7.03 -8.22
CA SER A 36 -0.77 8.16 -7.31
C SER A 36 -2.18 8.24 -6.72
N LEU A 37 -3.22 7.97 -7.53
CA LEU A 37 -4.61 7.95 -7.08
C LEU A 37 -4.86 6.80 -6.10
N ALA A 38 -4.32 5.60 -6.38
CA ALA A 38 -4.42 4.45 -5.49
C ALA A 38 -3.82 4.74 -4.11
N GLY A 39 -2.65 5.40 -4.07
CA GLY A 39 -2.05 5.83 -2.81
C GLY A 39 -2.90 6.85 -2.03
N ALA A 40 -3.54 7.79 -2.73
CA ALA A 40 -4.44 8.76 -2.10
C ALA A 40 -5.69 8.11 -1.52
N LEU A 41 -6.30 7.16 -2.24
CA LEU A 41 -7.44 6.38 -1.75
C LEU A 41 -7.08 5.54 -0.53
N GLN A 42 -5.93 4.87 -0.58
CA GLN A 42 -5.46 4.03 0.51
C GLN A 42 -5.13 4.85 1.77
N LEU A 43 -4.66 6.09 1.62
CA LEU A 43 -4.43 6.99 2.75
C LEU A 43 -5.74 7.38 3.45
N VAL A 44 -6.84 7.52 2.70
CA VAL A 44 -8.16 7.82 3.26
C VAL A 44 -8.76 6.58 3.92
N GLU A 45 -8.66 5.40 3.30
CA GLU A 45 -9.05 4.14 3.95
C GLU A 45 -8.25 3.88 5.24
N ASP A 46 -6.96 4.22 5.23
CA ASP A 46 -6.07 4.12 6.39
C ASP A 46 -6.38 5.17 7.47
N ALA A 47 -6.93 6.33 7.10
CA ALA A 47 -7.34 7.38 8.03
C ALA A 47 -8.71 7.11 8.67
N ASP A 48 -9.61 6.44 7.95
CA ASP A 48 -10.88 5.93 8.48
C ASP A 48 -10.69 4.67 9.33
N THR A 49 -9.55 4.00 9.20
CA THR A 49 -9.16 2.92 10.10
C THR A 49 -8.75 3.53 11.44
N ASP A 50 -9.46 3.17 12.52
CA ASP A 50 -9.08 3.60 13.88
C ASP A 50 -7.57 3.29 14.08
N PRO A 51 -6.74 4.26 14.46
CA PRO A 51 -5.32 4.03 14.73
C PRO A 51 -5.08 2.87 15.70
N THR A 52 -6.05 2.60 16.57
CA THR A 52 -6.09 1.46 17.49
C THR A 52 -6.27 0.13 16.77
N ASP A 53 -7.09 0.08 15.72
CA ASP A 53 -7.31 -1.10 14.87
C ASP A 53 -6.11 -1.37 13.97
N ARG A 54 -5.49 -0.32 13.41
CA ARG A 54 -4.22 -0.44 12.68
C ARG A 54 -3.11 -1.01 13.59
N GLN A 55 -2.99 -0.51 14.82
CA GLN A 55 -2.05 -1.06 15.79
C GLN A 55 -2.35 -2.51 16.17
N ARG A 56 -3.63 -2.89 16.31
CA ARG A 56 -4.01 -4.29 16.55
C ARG A 56 -3.64 -5.19 15.38
N GLN A 57 -3.94 -4.79 14.14
CA GLN A 57 -3.58 -5.55 12.95
C GLN A 57 -2.07 -5.73 12.83
N LEU A 58 -1.27 -4.67 13.09
CA LEU A 58 0.18 -4.77 13.10
C LEU A 58 0.71 -5.70 14.19
N ARG A 59 0.16 -5.64 15.40
CA ARG A 59 0.53 -6.58 16.48
C ARG A 59 0.12 -8.00 16.15
N GLN A 60 -1.05 -8.20 15.55
CA GLN A 60 -1.52 -9.51 15.12
C GLN A 60 -0.61 -10.07 14.03
N LEU A 61 -0.28 -9.28 13.01
CA LEU A 61 0.63 -9.69 11.93
C LEU A 61 2.02 -10.02 12.48
N ALA A 62 2.54 -9.20 13.40
CA ALA A 62 3.82 -9.46 14.06
C ALA A 62 3.78 -10.74 14.89
N THR A 63 2.67 -11.01 15.57
CA THR A 63 2.47 -12.25 16.36
C THR A 63 2.39 -13.47 15.45
N GLU A 64 1.57 -13.42 14.39
CA GLU A 64 1.45 -14.52 13.41
C GLU A 64 2.77 -14.80 12.69
N THR A 65 3.52 -13.74 12.35
CA THR A 65 4.84 -13.86 11.74
C THR A 65 5.81 -14.53 12.70
N ARG A 66 5.85 -14.06 13.95
CA ARG A 66 6.68 -14.66 15.00
C ARG A 66 6.33 -16.12 15.24
N THR A 67 5.05 -16.46 15.36
CA THR A 67 4.61 -17.85 15.53
C THR A 67 5.02 -18.71 14.35
N ARG A 68 4.94 -18.22 13.10
CA ARG A 68 5.45 -18.97 11.94
C ARG A 68 6.96 -19.21 12.00
N PHE A 69 7.73 -18.24 12.50
CA PHE A 69 9.18 -18.38 12.65
C PHE A 69 9.60 -19.19 13.89
N GLU A 70 8.74 -19.34 14.89
CA GLU A 70 8.94 -20.22 16.05
C GLU A 70 8.49 -21.67 15.74
N ASP A 71 7.45 -21.86 14.92
CA ASP A 71 6.94 -23.18 14.51
C ASP A 71 7.74 -23.80 13.36
N ALA A 72 8.19 -23.00 12.39
CA ALA A 72 9.24 -23.41 11.49
C ALA A 72 10.53 -23.20 12.26
N ASP A 73 11.27 -24.26 12.59
CA ASP A 73 12.59 -24.26 13.25
C ASP A 73 13.60 -23.43 12.41
N THR A 74 13.39 -22.12 12.40
CA THR A 74 13.98 -21.19 11.44
C THR A 74 15.20 -20.63 12.10
N ASP A 75 16.35 -21.16 11.66
CA ASP A 75 17.65 -20.71 12.12
C ASP A 75 17.83 -19.20 11.90
N GLU A 76 18.49 -18.54 12.85
CA GLU A 76 18.74 -17.09 12.88
C GLU A 76 19.43 -16.64 11.58
N THR A 77 20.27 -17.52 11.00
CA THR A 77 20.93 -17.34 9.71
C THR A 77 19.97 -17.12 8.54
N ALA A 78 18.83 -17.83 8.50
CA ALA A 78 17.84 -17.71 7.42
C ALA A 78 17.10 -16.37 7.47
N VAL A 79 16.87 -15.85 8.68
CA VAL A 79 16.26 -14.53 8.89
C VAL A 79 17.23 -13.42 8.45
N GLU A 80 18.51 -13.54 8.80
CA GLU A 80 19.53 -12.58 8.38
C GLU A 80 19.72 -12.54 6.85
N GLU A 81 19.67 -13.70 6.17
CA GLU A 81 19.72 -13.75 4.71
C GLU A 81 18.51 -13.06 4.06
N ALA A 82 17.31 -13.29 4.57
CA ALA A 82 16.10 -12.66 4.06
C ALA A 82 16.14 -11.12 4.21
N ILE A 83 16.60 -10.63 5.37
CA ILE A 83 16.77 -9.19 5.62
C ILE A 83 17.83 -8.60 4.70
N ARG A 84 18.94 -9.30 4.47
CA ARG A 84 20.02 -8.86 3.58
C ARG A 84 19.54 -8.76 2.13
N TRP A 85 18.80 -9.76 1.66
CA TRP A 85 18.19 -9.76 0.34
C TRP A 85 17.23 -8.57 0.17
N ALA A 86 16.34 -8.33 1.14
CA ALA A 86 15.37 -7.24 1.08
C ALA A 86 16.02 -5.84 1.08
N ARG A 87 17.21 -5.67 1.66
CA ARG A 87 17.98 -4.41 1.64
C ARG A 87 18.81 -4.21 0.37
N SER A 88 18.99 -5.26 -0.42
CA SER A 88 19.82 -5.24 -1.63
C SER A 88 19.04 -5.00 -2.92
N GLY A 89 17.70 -4.94 -2.84
CA GLY A 89 16.81 -4.47 -3.90
C GLY A 89 16.50 -2.99 -3.76
#